data_AF-A0A2A6CF96-F1
#
_entry.id   AF-A0A2A6CF96-F1
#
_cell.length_a   1.000
_cell.length_b   1.000
_cell.length_c   1.000
_cell.angle_alpha   90.00
_cell.angle_beta   90.00
_cell.angle_gamma   90.00
#
_symmetry.space_group_name_H-M   'P 1'
#
loop_
_entity.id
_entity.type
_entity.pdbx_description
1 polymer ?
#
loop_
_entity_poly.entity_id
_entity_poly.type
_entity_poly.pdbx_seq_one_letter_code
_entity_poly.pdbx_strand_id
1 'polypeptide(L)'
;MIGKTLFKQFQIYLNGILVEDSSPLYAWRSIIETELNFDKQTKNSTLSLAGYASDEKINDPTSSGYKRRSGWIQKDGEAQFAASLNLNLFNQPRLLLNYVDFKLVAYLNEPKFVIDSLEIDKDLKNPDETIYTYEILDMKLLLHEYELYDSAAMAIEQLLKQEKMITYPLTNIEMRSFYVAPGRFDTPECRLLTSALPKRIVMCMVDAQSYLGSHSKSPFNFRHFDVKDAFIECGGRTIPSRPLNLDFEKDRYMPAYLNMLEGTGMGRSVGNNGITREMYKNGSAFFVFEISPRLDSETFDLIKLGTTSFNIKFNKAVPESGLYCILHCEYDSVLTIDDNRVPHVDALM
;
A
#
# COMPACT_ATOMS: atom_id res chain seq x y z
N MET A 1 8.51 -1.18 10.38
CA MET A 1 7.12 -1.64 10.31
C MET A 1 7.09 -3.16 10.13
N ILE A 2 7.90 -3.89 10.90
CA ILE A 2 8.16 -5.31 10.67
C ILE A 2 6.86 -6.13 10.76
N GLY A 3 5.95 -5.77 11.68
CA GLY A 3 4.67 -6.47 11.86
C GLY A 3 3.80 -6.54 10.60
N LYS A 4 3.98 -5.61 9.64
CA LYS A 4 3.32 -5.68 8.32
C LYS A 4 4.29 -6.15 7.22
N THR A 5 5.50 -5.58 7.16
CA THR A 5 6.42 -5.76 6.03
C THR A 5 7.21 -7.07 6.04
N LEU A 6 7.14 -7.84 7.14
CA LEU A 6 7.68 -9.19 7.23
C LEU A 6 7.10 -10.12 6.14
N PHE A 7 5.87 -9.85 5.71
CA PHE A 7 5.20 -10.64 4.69
C PHE A 7 5.28 -9.92 3.34
N LYS A 8 5.63 -10.67 2.29
CA LYS A 8 5.66 -10.16 0.91
C LYS A 8 4.32 -10.32 0.19
N GLN A 9 3.52 -11.30 0.58
CA GLN A 9 2.28 -11.68 -0.08
C GLN A 9 1.40 -12.47 0.87
N PHE A 10 0.09 -12.35 0.69
CA PHE A 10 -0.93 -13.17 1.32
C PHE A 10 -1.90 -13.70 0.28
N GLN A 11 -2.44 -14.89 0.54
CA GLN A 11 -3.52 -15.47 -0.24
C GLN A 11 -4.63 -15.91 0.72
N ILE A 12 -5.88 -15.58 0.38
CA ILE A 12 -7.07 -16.02 1.12
C ILE A 12 -7.82 -17.02 0.26
N TYR A 13 -8.11 -18.18 0.86
CA TYR A 13 -8.97 -19.20 0.29
C TYR A 13 -10.23 -19.33 1.14
N LEU A 14 -11.39 -19.38 0.48
CA LEU A 14 -12.67 -19.71 1.09
C LEU A 14 -13.17 -21.01 0.45
N ASN A 15 -13.41 -22.04 1.25
CA ASN A 15 -13.80 -23.38 0.77
C ASN A 15 -12.91 -23.90 -0.38
N GLY A 16 -11.60 -23.68 -0.26
CA GLY A 16 -10.60 -24.10 -1.25
C GLY A 16 -10.47 -23.23 -2.51
N ILE A 17 -11.32 -22.22 -2.70
CA ILE A 17 -11.24 -21.28 -3.83
C ILE A 17 -10.44 -20.05 -3.42
N LEU A 18 -9.47 -19.65 -4.23
CA LEU A 18 -8.71 -18.42 -4.04
C LEU A 18 -9.63 -17.20 -4.26
N VAL A 19 -9.86 -16.44 -3.20
CA VAL A 19 -10.71 -15.22 -3.28
C VAL A 19 -9.92 -13.92 -3.29
N GLU A 20 -8.68 -13.95 -2.79
CA GLU A 20 -7.81 -12.79 -2.78
C GLU A 20 -6.34 -13.21 -2.88
N ASP A 21 -5.58 -12.54 -3.72
CA ASP A 21 -4.12 -12.58 -3.77
C ASP A 21 -3.59 -11.15 -3.70
N SER A 22 -2.87 -10.81 -2.64
CA SER A 22 -2.36 -9.45 -2.43
C SER A 22 -1.15 -9.08 -3.27
N SER A 23 -0.67 -10.00 -4.12
CA SER A 23 0.55 -9.93 -4.92
C SER A 23 1.84 -9.84 -4.08
N PRO A 24 3.03 -10.05 -4.68
CA PRO A 24 4.32 -9.82 -4.02
C PRO A 24 4.60 -8.37 -3.58
N LEU A 25 3.67 -7.43 -3.86
CA LEU A 25 3.78 -6.02 -3.50
C LEU A 25 3.00 -5.66 -2.23
N TYR A 26 2.53 -6.65 -1.45
CA TYR A 26 1.78 -6.40 -0.21
C TYR A 26 2.53 -5.47 0.76
N ALA A 27 3.85 -5.67 0.94
CA ALA A 27 4.63 -4.81 1.83
C ALA A 27 4.61 -3.34 1.38
N TRP A 28 4.66 -3.08 0.06
CA TRP A 28 4.54 -1.74 -0.50
C TRP A 28 3.14 -1.15 -0.29
N ARG A 29 2.08 -1.95 -0.47
CA ARG A 29 0.72 -1.55 -0.13
C ARG A 29 0.61 -1.11 1.33
N SER A 30 1.10 -1.95 2.26
CA SER A 30 1.09 -1.66 3.70
C SER A 30 1.83 -0.37 4.05
N ILE A 31 2.98 -0.11 3.43
CA ILE A 31 3.74 1.13 3.64
C ILE A 31 2.94 2.34 3.14
N ILE A 32 2.45 2.30 1.89
CA ILE A 32 1.71 3.40 1.25
C ILE A 32 0.44 3.73 2.06
N GLU A 33 -0.36 2.72 2.40
CA GLU A 33 -1.58 2.91 3.20
C GLU A 33 -1.26 3.45 4.60
N THR A 34 -0.16 3.01 5.21
CA THR A 34 0.25 3.54 6.52
C THR A 34 0.66 5.01 6.44
N GLU A 35 1.37 5.39 5.37
CA GLU A 35 1.76 6.79 5.17
C GLU A 35 0.58 7.70 4.84
N LEU A 36 -0.42 7.22 4.10
CA LEU A 36 -1.50 8.06 3.59
C LEU A 36 -2.76 8.07 4.45
N ASN A 37 -3.01 7.05 5.29
CA ASN A 37 -4.30 6.91 5.97
C ASN A 37 -4.28 7.27 7.47
N PHE A 38 -3.10 7.51 8.06
CA PHE A 38 -2.98 7.78 9.49
C PHE A 38 -2.38 9.15 9.78
N ASP A 39 -2.93 9.82 10.78
CA ASP A 39 -2.43 11.10 11.24
C ASP A 39 -1.11 10.97 12.02
N LYS A 40 -0.49 12.12 12.32
CA LYS A 40 0.78 12.14 13.05
C LYS A 40 0.68 11.54 14.46
N GLN A 41 -0.47 11.66 15.12
CA GLN A 41 -0.66 11.12 16.47
C GLN A 41 -0.68 9.59 16.44
N THR A 42 -1.48 9.00 15.57
CA THR A 42 -1.59 7.54 15.39
C THR A 42 -0.29 6.92 14.91
N LYS A 43 0.42 7.61 13.98
CA LYS A 43 1.79 7.25 13.55
C LYS A 43 2.79 7.19 14.70
N ASN A 44 2.66 8.07 15.70
CA ASN A 44 3.58 8.13 16.83
C ASN A 44 3.19 7.23 18.02
N SER A 45 1.93 6.82 18.10
CA SER A 45 1.38 5.95 19.15
C SER A 45 1.08 4.55 18.61
N THR A 46 -0.13 4.30 18.11
CA THR A 46 -0.68 2.98 17.80
C THR A 46 0.18 2.19 16.82
N LEU A 47 0.75 2.85 15.81
CA LEU A 47 1.54 2.17 14.77
C LEU A 47 2.90 1.66 15.27
N SER A 48 3.34 2.06 16.47
CA SER A 48 4.52 1.46 17.12
C SER A 48 4.33 -0.04 17.39
N LEU A 49 3.09 -0.51 17.57
CA LEU A 49 2.76 -1.94 17.70
C LEU A 49 3.20 -2.74 16.47
N ALA A 50 3.06 -2.14 15.28
CA ALA A 50 3.50 -2.73 14.02
C ALA A 50 5.00 -2.49 13.74
N GLY A 51 5.73 -1.89 14.69
CA GLY A 51 7.13 -1.51 14.55
C GLY A 51 7.33 -0.30 13.63
N TYR A 52 6.36 0.62 13.55
CA TYR A 52 6.51 1.87 12.80
C TYR A 52 6.98 3.01 13.70
N ALA A 53 7.99 3.75 13.22
CA ALA A 53 8.38 5.06 13.73
C ALA A 53 8.89 5.87 12.54
N SER A 54 8.46 7.12 12.41
CA SER A 54 8.86 8.00 11.31
C SER A 54 10.32 8.44 11.43
N ASP A 55 11.04 8.50 10.31
CA ASP A 55 12.37 9.10 10.25
C ASP A 55 12.31 10.58 9.86
N GLU A 56 12.97 11.43 10.65
CA GLU A 56 13.19 12.84 10.26
C GLU A 56 14.27 12.96 9.19
N LYS A 57 15.25 12.05 9.23
CA LYS A 57 16.32 11.92 8.24
C LYS A 57 16.33 10.48 7.72
N ILE A 58 15.82 10.29 6.52
CA ILE A 58 15.73 8.96 5.91
C ILE A 58 17.14 8.48 5.53
N ASN A 59 17.44 7.19 5.77
CA ASN A 59 18.75 6.57 5.55
C ASN A 59 19.88 7.15 6.42
N ASP A 60 19.55 7.71 7.59
CA ASP A 60 20.52 8.28 8.52
C ASP A 60 20.42 7.56 9.89
N PRO A 61 21.51 6.94 10.39
CA PRO A 61 21.50 6.24 11.68
C PRO A 61 21.26 7.17 12.88
N THR A 62 21.46 8.48 12.70
CA THR A 62 21.19 9.47 13.74
C THR A 62 19.71 9.82 13.88
N SER A 63 18.87 9.39 12.92
CA SER A 63 17.43 9.64 12.91
C SER A 63 16.75 9.06 14.16
N SER A 64 15.82 9.82 14.72
CA SER A 64 15.07 9.43 15.93
C SER A 64 14.21 8.18 15.68
N GLY A 65 13.62 8.06 14.49
CA GLY A 65 12.85 6.89 14.06
C GLY A 65 13.68 5.62 14.08
N TYR A 66 14.83 5.62 13.39
CA TYR A 66 15.78 4.51 13.37
C TYR A 66 16.18 4.06 14.78
N LYS A 67 16.63 4.99 15.63
CA LYS A 67 17.03 4.67 17.02
C LYS A 67 15.89 4.10 17.87
N ARG A 68 14.67 4.59 17.65
CA ARG A 68 13.49 4.08 18.35
C ARG A 68 13.18 2.64 17.92
N ARG A 69 13.28 2.34 16.62
CA ARG A 69 13.09 0.99 16.08
C ARG A 69 14.17 0.02 16.54
N SER A 70 15.44 0.42 16.51
CA SER A 70 16.53 -0.42 17.00
C SER A 70 16.41 -0.68 18.51
N GLY A 71 15.97 0.32 19.28
CA GLY A 71 15.73 0.17 20.72
C GLY A 71 14.57 -0.74 21.12
N TRP A 72 13.71 -1.15 20.18
CA TRP A 72 12.65 -2.15 20.43
C TRP A 72 13.15 -3.60 20.31
N ILE A 73 14.34 -3.80 19.74
CA ILE A 73 14.96 -5.11 19.62
C ILE A 73 15.72 -5.37 20.91
N GLN A 74 15.47 -6.53 21.53
CA GLN A 74 16.16 -6.97 22.73
C GLN A 74 17.63 -7.28 22.45
N LYS A 75 18.45 -7.40 23.50
CA LYS A 75 19.91 -7.60 23.37
C LYS A 75 20.30 -8.91 22.65
N ASP A 76 19.42 -9.90 22.71
CA ASP A 76 19.52 -11.20 22.04
C ASP A 76 18.97 -11.18 20.60
N GLY A 77 18.44 -10.04 20.14
CA GLY A 77 17.87 -9.88 18.80
C GLY A 77 16.37 -10.15 18.71
N GLU A 78 15.70 -10.49 19.82
CA GLU A 78 14.28 -10.79 19.81
C GLU A 78 13.42 -9.51 19.80
N ALA A 79 12.30 -9.56 19.07
CA ALA A 79 11.31 -8.50 19.06
C ALA A 79 9.92 -9.06 18.81
N GLN A 80 8.90 -8.39 19.36
CA GLN A 80 7.50 -8.75 19.16
C GLN A 80 6.75 -7.60 18.48
N PHE A 81 5.96 -7.93 17.47
CA PHE A 81 5.13 -6.98 16.73
C PHE A 81 3.73 -7.54 16.53
N ALA A 82 2.75 -6.65 16.43
CA ALA A 82 1.40 -6.98 16.01
C ALA A 82 0.87 -5.93 15.04
N ALA A 83 0.12 -6.36 14.04
CA ALA A 83 -0.46 -5.46 13.06
C ALA A 83 -1.74 -6.04 12.47
N SER A 84 -2.63 -5.16 12.03
CA SER A 84 -3.70 -5.53 11.10
C SER A 84 -3.13 -5.91 9.73
N LEU A 85 -3.84 -6.75 9.00
CA LEU A 85 -3.48 -7.14 7.64
C LEU A 85 -4.17 -6.22 6.62
N ASN A 86 -3.43 -5.74 5.63
CA ASN A 86 -3.95 -4.91 4.54
C ASN A 86 -4.53 -5.79 3.42
N LEU A 87 -5.63 -6.48 3.71
CA LEU A 87 -6.32 -7.38 2.78
C LEU A 87 -7.74 -6.86 2.52
N ASN A 88 -8.20 -7.01 1.28
CA ASN A 88 -9.47 -6.45 0.80
C ASN A 88 -10.66 -7.05 1.55
N LEU A 89 -10.65 -8.37 1.80
CA LEU A 89 -11.71 -9.05 2.56
C LEU A 89 -11.86 -8.53 4.00
N PHE A 90 -10.79 -7.99 4.58
CA PHE A 90 -10.80 -7.42 5.92
C PHE A 90 -11.18 -5.94 5.96
N ASN A 91 -11.30 -5.29 4.80
CA ASN A 91 -11.65 -3.88 4.68
C ASN A 91 -13.16 -3.65 4.45
N GLN A 92 -14.00 -4.66 4.69
CA GLN A 92 -15.46 -4.56 4.57
C GLN A 92 -16.16 -4.89 5.91
N PRO A 93 -17.33 -4.27 6.20
CA PRO A 93 -17.93 -4.33 7.54
C PRO A 93 -18.77 -5.58 7.82
N ARG A 94 -19.02 -6.45 6.84
CA ARG A 94 -19.88 -7.63 6.98
C ARG A 94 -19.10 -8.81 7.55
N LEU A 95 -19.76 -9.61 8.38
CA LEU A 95 -19.19 -10.85 8.89
C LEU A 95 -19.14 -11.92 7.79
N LEU A 96 -18.07 -12.71 7.78
CA LEU A 96 -17.98 -13.87 6.91
C LEU A 96 -19.10 -14.86 7.26
N LEU A 97 -19.72 -15.44 6.24
CA LEU A 97 -20.81 -16.39 6.38
C LEU A 97 -20.34 -17.64 7.14
N ASN A 98 -21.22 -18.21 7.96
CA ASN A 98 -20.99 -19.46 8.68
C ASN A 98 -20.71 -20.63 7.71
N TYR A 99 -20.01 -21.66 8.22
CA TYR A 99 -19.67 -22.87 7.45
C TYR A 99 -18.86 -22.60 6.17
N VAL A 100 -18.05 -21.53 6.18
CA VAL A 100 -17.03 -21.26 5.17
C VAL A 100 -15.67 -21.59 5.77
N ASP A 101 -14.96 -22.55 5.19
CA ASP A 101 -13.58 -22.87 5.54
C ASP A 101 -12.67 -21.71 5.12
N PHE A 102 -12.03 -21.06 6.09
CA PHE A 102 -11.13 -19.93 5.89
C PHE A 102 -9.68 -20.40 5.99
N LYS A 103 -8.90 -20.18 4.93
CA LYS A 103 -7.47 -20.46 4.92
C LYS A 103 -6.69 -19.23 4.46
N LEU A 104 -5.77 -18.78 5.31
CA LEU A 104 -4.81 -17.71 5.02
C LEU A 104 -3.42 -18.31 4.79
N VAL A 105 -2.81 -18.01 3.65
CA VAL A 105 -1.43 -18.38 3.35
C VAL A 105 -0.58 -17.12 3.34
N ALA A 106 0.49 -17.09 4.13
CA ALA A 106 1.39 -15.96 4.25
C ALA A 106 2.78 -16.31 3.70
N TYR A 107 3.33 -15.44 2.86
CA TYR A 107 4.67 -15.60 2.31
C TYR A 107 5.60 -14.57 2.91
N LEU A 108 6.76 -15.02 3.39
CA LEU A 108 7.76 -14.19 4.02
C LEU A 108 8.58 -13.37 3.02
N ASN A 109 9.03 -12.20 3.47
CA ASN A 109 9.80 -11.25 2.70
C ASN A 109 11.31 -11.45 2.89
N GLU A 110 12.12 -10.97 1.95
CA GLU A 110 13.56 -11.14 2.03
C GLU A 110 14.17 -10.33 3.18
N PRO A 111 15.20 -10.84 3.89
CA PRO A 111 15.84 -10.11 5.00
C PRO A 111 16.31 -8.70 4.62
N LYS A 112 16.82 -8.52 3.41
CA LYS A 112 17.22 -7.21 2.85
C LYS A 112 16.10 -6.17 2.76
N PHE A 113 14.84 -6.58 2.79
CA PHE A 113 13.71 -5.66 2.81
C PHE A 113 13.25 -5.36 4.24
N VAL A 114 13.43 -6.31 5.16
CA VAL A 114 12.86 -6.27 6.51
C VAL A 114 13.85 -5.65 7.51
N ILE A 115 15.15 -5.80 7.28
CA ILE A 115 16.21 -5.46 8.23
C ILE A 115 17.03 -4.28 7.70
N ASP A 116 17.01 -3.17 8.44
CA ASP A 116 17.91 -2.04 8.22
C ASP A 116 19.22 -2.25 9.00
N SER A 117 20.36 -1.86 8.42
CA SER A 117 21.67 -1.76 9.07
C SER A 117 22.33 -0.44 8.66
N LEU A 118 21.81 0.66 9.22
CA LEU A 118 22.29 2.03 8.92
C LEU A 118 23.46 2.44 9.82
N GLU A 119 23.57 1.83 11.00
CA GLU A 119 24.79 1.92 11.80
C GLU A 119 25.85 1.07 11.11
N ILE A 120 26.65 1.73 10.27
CA ILE A 120 27.91 1.18 9.77
C ILE A 120 28.75 0.91 11.02
N ASP A 121 28.76 -0.34 11.48
CA ASP A 121 29.90 -0.81 12.26
C ASP A 121 31.13 -0.45 11.43
N LYS A 122 32.13 0.20 12.02
CA LYS A 122 33.34 0.58 11.27
C LYS A 122 34.03 -0.64 10.67
N ASP A 123 33.69 -1.85 11.15
CA ASP A 123 34.11 -3.14 10.66
C ASP A 123 33.20 -3.72 9.53
N LEU A 124 31.93 -3.30 9.43
CA LEU A 124 30.99 -3.67 8.34
C LEU A 124 31.14 -2.72 7.15
N LYS A 125 32.19 -2.94 6.34
CA LYS A 125 32.50 -2.08 5.19
C LYS A 125 31.37 -1.98 4.14
N ASN A 126 30.53 -3.03 4.01
CA ASN A 126 29.39 -3.09 3.09
C ASN A 126 28.21 -3.87 3.74
N PRO A 127 27.21 -3.19 4.32
CA PRO A 127 26.04 -3.84 4.91
C PRO A 127 25.26 -4.72 3.92
N ASP A 128 25.16 -4.30 2.66
CA ASP A 128 24.46 -5.05 1.60
C ASP A 128 25.18 -6.34 1.15
N GLU A 129 26.46 -6.52 1.52
CA GLU A 129 27.21 -7.76 1.28
C GLU A 129 27.16 -8.72 2.48
N THR A 130 26.60 -8.27 3.61
CA THR A 130 26.48 -9.06 4.83
C THR A 130 25.19 -9.87 4.78
N ILE A 131 25.27 -11.15 5.18
CA ILE A 131 24.11 -12.02 5.20
C ILE A 131 23.38 -11.84 6.53
N TYR A 132 22.24 -11.15 6.49
CA TYR A 132 21.29 -11.09 7.59
C TYR A 132 20.18 -12.13 7.39
N THR A 133 19.73 -12.73 8.49
CA THR A 133 18.60 -13.66 8.52
C THR A 133 17.71 -13.34 9.71
N TYR A 134 16.45 -13.77 9.65
CA TYR A 134 15.54 -13.73 10.79
C TYR A 134 14.84 -15.08 10.91
N GLU A 135 14.37 -15.38 12.12
CA GLU A 135 13.59 -16.58 12.44
C GLU A 135 12.27 -16.17 13.09
N ILE A 136 11.21 -16.94 12.83
CA ILE A 136 9.91 -16.73 13.46
C ILE A 136 9.80 -17.68 14.65
N LEU A 137 9.84 -17.09 15.85
CA LEU A 137 9.76 -17.85 17.10
C LEU A 137 8.31 -18.25 17.44
N ASP A 138 7.35 -17.34 17.24
CA ASP A 138 5.93 -17.54 17.49
C ASP A 138 5.10 -16.67 16.53
N MET A 139 3.98 -17.21 16.04
CA MET A 139 3.04 -16.47 15.17
C MET A 139 1.60 -16.79 15.57
N LYS A 140 0.82 -15.73 15.81
CA LYS A 140 -0.59 -15.82 16.19
C LYS A 140 -1.44 -14.97 15.27
N LEU A 141 -2.53 -15.54 14.77
CA LEU A 141 -3.60 -14.82 14.07
C LEU A 141 -4.76 -14.62 15.05
N LEU A 142 -5.13 -13.36 15.27
CA LEU A 142 -6.27 -12.99 16.11
C LEU A 142 -7.46 -12.66 15.20
N LEU A 143 -8.57 -13.40 15.37
CA LEU A 143 -9.81 -13.20 14.63
C LEU A 143 -10.95 -12.89 15.60
N HIS A 144 -11.89 -12.06 15.17
CA HIS A 144 -13.12 -11.79 15.91
C HIS A 144 -14.22 -12.75 15.45
N GLU A 145 -14.66 -13.63 16.35
CA GLU A 145 -15.81 -14.50 16.15
C GLU A 145 -17.04 -13.90 16.82
N TYR A 146 -18.19 -13.97 16.14
CA TYR A 146 -19.46 -13.45 16.64
C TYR A 146 -20.46 -14.60 16.78
N GLU A 147 -20.97 -14.77 18.00
CA GLU A 147 -22.04 -15.71 18.29
C GLU A 147 -23.40 -15.06 17.96
N LEU A 148 -24.20 -15.73 17.14
CA LEU A 148 -25.52 -15.25 16.72
C LEU A 148 -26.62 -15.95 17.53
N TYR A 149 -27.69 -15.22 17.84
CA TYR A 149 -28.91 -15.84 18.34
C TYR A 149 -29.52 -16.76 17.29
N ASP A 150 -30.11 -17.89 17.73
CA ASP A 150 -30.71 -18.90 16.84
C ASP A 150 -31.69 -18.29 15.83
N SER A 151 -32.51 -17.32 16.26
CA SER A 151 -33.48 -16.65 15.39
C SER A 151 -32.82 -15.86 14.25
N ALA A 152 -31.68 -15.23 14.51
CA ALA A 152 -30.90 -14.51 13.50
C ALA A 152 -30.19 -15.48 12.54
N ALA A 153 -29.59 -16.54 13.07
CA ALA A 153 -28.96 -17.59 12.26
C ALA A 153 -29.99 -18.23 11.31
N MET A 154 -31.16 -18.62 11.82
CA MET A 154 -32.25 -19.17 11.01
C MET A 154 -32.74 -18.20 9.92
N ALA A 155 -32.88 -16.92 10.26
CA ALA A 155 -33.30 -15.90 9.30
C ALA A 155 -32.28 -15.73 8.16
N ILE A 156 -30.98 -15.71 8.48
CA ILE A 156 -29.90 -15.64 7.49
C ILE A 156 -29.93 -16.87 6.56
N GLU A 157 -30.08 -18.09 7.10
CA GLU A 157 -30.18 -19.31 6.29
C GLU A 157 -31.41 -19.31 5.38
N GLN A 158 -32.55 -18.82 5.87
CA GLN A 158 -33.78 -18.71 5.06
C GLN A 158 -33.61 -17.69 3.93
N LEU A 159 -33.03 -16.53 4.22
CA LEU A 159 -32.75 -15.50 3.21
C LEU A 159 -31.75 -16.01 2.18
N LEU A 160 -30.69 -16.70 2.60
CA LEU A 160 -29.71 -17.27 1.68
C LEU A 160 -30.33 -18.31 0.74
N LYS A 161 -31.26 -19.14 1.23
CA LYS A 161 -32.00 -20.09 0.37
C LYS A 161 -32.91 -19.41 -0.65
N GLN A 162 -33.47 -18.25 -0.30
CA GLN A 162 -34.36 -17.45 -1.14
C GLN A 162 -33.58 -16.65 -2.19
N GLU A 163 -32.59 -15.88 -1.75
CA GLU A 163 -31.79 -14.96 -2.57
C GLU A 163 -30.64 -15.66 -3.32
N LYS A 164 -30.32 -16.92 -2.94
CA LYS A 164 -29.26 -17.77 -3.49
C LYS A 164 -27.82 -17.30 -3.29
N MET A 165 -27.61 -16.04 -2.95
CA MET A 165 -26.28 -15.48 -2.74
C MET A 165 -26.28 -14.42 -1.64
N ILE A 166 -25.17 -14.31 -0.92
CA ILE A 166 -24.81 -13.15 -0.11
C ILE A 166 -23.68 -12.39 -0.78
N THR A 167 -23.73 -11.06 -0.71
CA THR A 167 -22.80 -10.15 -1.37
C THR A 167 -21.90 -9.46 -0.34
N TYR A 168 -20.61 -9.38 -0.61
CA TYR A 168 -19.61 -8.64 0.15
C TYR A 168 -19.06 -7.53 -0.76
N PRO A 169 -19.38 -6.26 -0.50
CA PRO A 169 -18.75 -5.15 -1.21
C PRO A 169 -17.29 -5.06 -0.77
N LEU A 170 -16.37 -4.99 -1.72
CA LEU A 170 -14.94 -4.94 -1.49
C LEU A 170 -14.33 -3.73 -2.19
N THR A 171 -13.43 -3.06 -1.49
CA THR A 171 -12.48 -2.13 -2.09
C THR A 171 -11.23 -2.92 -2.46
N ASN A 172 -11.12 -3.32 -3.72
CA ASN A 172 -9.97 -4.08 -4.21
C ASN A 172 -8.80 -3.15 -4.45
N ILE A 173 -7.66 -3.48 -3.86
CA ILE A 173 -6.40 -2.80 -4.14
C ILE A 173 -5.53 -3.68 -5.03
N GLU A 174 -5.22 -3.17 -6.21
CA GLU A 174 -4.28 -3.77 -7.13
C GLU A 174 -2.96 -3.00 -7.07
N MET A 175 -1.88 -3.71 -6.76
CA MET A 175 -0.54 -3.15 -6.80
C MET A 175 0.12 -3.45 -8.15
N ARG A 176 0.75 -2.44 -8.73
CA ARG A 176 1.59 -2.57 -9.93
C ARG A 176 2.89 -1.81 -9.74
N SER A 177 3.92 -2.21 -10.46
CA SER A 177 5.19 -1.49 -10.47
C SER A 177 5.92 -1.66 -11.78
N PHE A 178 6.72 -0.68 -12.14
CA PHE A 178 7.56 -0.73 -13.35
C PHE A 178 8.86 0.04 -13.13
N TYR A 179 9.90 -0.40 -13.84
CA TYR A 179 11.22 0.19 -13.77
C TYR A 179 11.38 1.34 -14.77
N VAL A 180 12.10 2.39 -14.36
CA VAL A 180 12.51 3.49 -15.22
C VAL A 180 14.03 3.52 -15.27
N ALA A 181 14.55 3.35 -16.49
CA ALA A 181 15.99 3.29 -16.72
C ALA A 181 16.68 4.64 -16.45
N PRO A 182 17.97 4.62 -16.07
CA PRO A 182 18.80 5.81 -15.93
C PRO A 182 18.81 6.67 -17.19
N GLY A 183 19.03 7.97 -17.03
CA GLY A 183 19.18 8.90 -18.15
C GLY A 183 17.86 9.34 -18.80
N ARG A 184 16.73 8.71 -18.48
CA ARG A 184 15.41 9.08 -19.02
C ARG A 184 14.90 10.40 -18.43
N PHE A 185 14.11 11.12 -19.21
CA PHE A 185 13.37 12.32 -18.77
C PHE A 185 11.86 12.08 -18.67
N ASP A 186 11.42 10.85 -18.92
CA ASP A 186 10.03 10.42 -18.87
C ASP A 186 9.94 8.92 -18.54
N THR A 187 8.82 8.52 -17.96
CA THR A 187 8.48 7.11 -17.80
C THR A 187 8.14 6.49 -19.16
N PRO A 188 8.45 5.19 -19.39
CA PRO A 188 7.93 4.49 -20.56
C PRO A 188 6.39 4.54 -20.56
N GLU A 189 5.79 4.58 -21.77
CA GLU A 189 4.33 4.46 -21.89
C GLU A 189 3.90 3.12 -21.29
N CYS A 190 3.17 3.19 -20.17
CA CYS A 190 2.85 2.02 -19.38
C CYS A 190 1.33 1.90 -19.26
N ARG A 191 0.74 0.95 -20.01
CA ARG A 191 -0.67 0.55 -19.91
C ARG A 191 -0.80 -0.65 -18.98
N LEU A 192 -0.56 -0.42 -17.69
CA LEU A 192 -0.56 -1.51 -16.71
C LEU A 192 -1.98 -1.94 -16.30
N LEU A 193 -2.99 -1.11 -16.57
CA LEU A 193 -4.38 -1.37 -16.22
C LEU A 193 -5.22 -1.36 -17.50
N THR A 194 -5.83 -2.50 -17.84
CA THR A 194 -6.49 -2.70 -19.16
C THR A 194 -7.93 -3.20 -19.09
N SER A 195 -8.39 -3.66 -17.93
CA SER A 195 -9.72 -4.27 -17.74
C SER A 195 -10.73 -3.26 -17.18
N ALA A 196 -10.41 -2.62 -16.06
CA ALA A 196 -11.27 -1.68 -15.37
C ALA A 196 -10.59 -0.32 -15.14
N LEU A 197 -11.39 0.74 -15.06
CA LEU A 197 -10.95 2.05 -14.62
C LEU A 197 -10.94 2.08 -13.08
N PRO A 198 -9.80 2.38 -12.45
CA PRO A 198 -9.75 2.55 -11.00
C PRO A 198 -10.51 3.82 -10.58
N LYS A 199 -10.92 3.85 -9.31
CA LYS A 199 -11.51 5.02 -8.66
C LYS A 199 -10.44 6.03 -8.26
N ARG A 200 -9.33 5.51 -7.74
CA ARG A 200 -8.20 6.29 -7.27
C ARG A 200 -6.91 5.56 -7.58
N ILE A 201 -5.88 6.34 -7.90
CA ILE A 201 -4.54 5.83 -8.09
C ILE A 201 -3.57 6.67 -7.27
N VAL A 202 -2.78 6.01 -6.43
CA VAL A 202 -1.60 6.59 -5.81
C VAL A 202 -0.38 6.09 -6.56
N MET A 203 0.44 7.02 -7.01
CA MET A 203 1.73 6.75 -7.63
C MET A 203 2.84 7.31 -6.75
N CYS A 204 3.87 6.50 -6.51
CA CYS A 204 5.08 6.93 -5.82
C CYS A 204 6.31 6.31 -6.49
N MET A 205 7.48 6.86 -6.18
CA MET A 205 8.75 6.41 -6.76
C MET A 205 9.77 6.16 -5.66
N VAL A 206 10.58 5.13 -5.85
CA VAL A 206 11.68 4.77 -4.95
C VAL A 206 12.92 4.43 -5.77
N ASP A 207 14.09 4.57 -5.15
CA ASP A 207 15.36 4.12 -5.74
C ASP A 207 15.30 2.61 -6.01
N ALA A 208 15.96 2.15 -7.08
CA ALA A 208 15.90 0.74 -7.46
C ALA A 208 16.41 -0.20 -6.37
N GLN A 209 17.43 0.20 -5.59
CA GLN A 209 17.92 -0.64 -4.50
C GLN A 209 16.94 -0.66 -3.33
N SER A 210 16.32 0.47 -2.98
CA SER A 210 15.23 0.50 -1.99
C SER A 210 14.05 -0.40 -2.41
N TYR A 211 13.71 -0.43 -3.71
CA TYR A 211 12.66 -1.30 -4.24
C TYR A 211 12.97 -2.79 -4.04
N LEU A 212 14.19 -3.19 -4.40
CA LEU A 212 14.65 -4.58 -4.34
C LEU A 212 15.02 -5.05 -2.93
N GLY A 213 15.09 -4.13 -1.95
CA GLY A 213 15.60 -4.35 -0.61
C GLY A 213 17.09 -4.03 -0.50
N SER A 214 17.45 -3.31 0.57
CA SER A 214 18.81 -2.95 0.94
C SER A 214 18.87 -2.73 2.45
N HIS A 215 19.98 -3.12 3.07
CA HIS A 215 20.27 -2.86 4.47
C HIS A 215 20.64 -1.39 4.71
N SER A 216 21.11 -0.69 3.68
CA SER A 216 21.57 0.71 3.76
C SER A 216 20.55 1.73 3.25
N LYS A 217 19.48 1.27 2.60
CA LYS A 217 18.44 2.14 2.02
C LYS A 217 17.04 1.70 2.43
N SER A 218 16.34 2.62 3.08
CA SER A 218 14.97 2.46 3.52
C SER A 218 13.98 2.37 2.35
N PRO A 219 12.96 1.51 2.44
CA PRO A 219 11.83 1.49 1.51
C PRO A 219 10.86 2.67 1.73
N PHE A 220 11.01 3.45 2.80
CA PHE A 220 10.12 4.58 3.12
C PHE A 220 10.50 5.89 2.41
N ASN A 221 11.51 5.87 1.53
CA ASN A 221 12.01 7.07 0.85
C ASN A 221 11.30 7.31 -0.49
N PHE A 222 10.09 7.85 -0.46
CA PHE A 222 9.30 8.19 -1.64
C PHE A 222 9.76 9.52 -2.23
N ARG A 223 10.81 9.46 -3.06
CA ARG A 223 11.44 10.65 -3.63
C ARG A 223 10.67 11.13 -4.86
N HIS A 224 10.68 12.44 -5.07
CA HIS A 224 10.08 13.07 -6.24
C HIS A 224 10.96 12.98 -7.50
N PHE A 225 12.25 12.61 -7.40
CA PHE A 225 13.19 12.50 -8.55
C PHE A 225 13.15 13.68 -9.54
N ASP A 226 12.90 14.87 -9.02
CA ASP A 226 12.69 16.11 -9.79
C ASP A 226 11.59 16.01 -10.87
N VAL A 227 10.45 15.41 -10.52
CA VAL A 227 9.25 15.41 -11.36
C VAL A 227 8.89 16.83 -11.78
N LYS A 228 8.66 16.98 -13.09
CA LYS A 228 8.11 18.16 -13.75
C LYS A 228 6.60 18.06 -13.92
N ASP A 229 6.11 16.88 -14.28
CA ASP A 229 4.69 16.67 -14.55
C ASP A 229 4.33 15.20 -14.29
N ALA A 230 3.13 14.96 -13.75
CA ALA A 230 2.62 13.62 -13.50
C ALA A 230 1.13 13.60 -13.84
N PHE A 231 0.74 12.72 -14.74
CA PHE A 231 -0.64 12.59 -15.21
C PHE A 231 -0.97 11.16 -15.63
N ILE A 232 -2.25 10.87 -15.62
CA ILE A 232 -2.81 9.62 -16.14
C ILE A 232 -3.70 9.93 -17.33
N GLU A 233 -3.76 9.00 -18.28
CA GLU A 233 -4.78 8.98 -19.32
C GLU A 233 -5.72 7.81 -19.03
N CYS A 234 -6.96 8.13 -18.67
CA CYS A 234 -7.94 7.19 -18.16
C CYS A 234 -9.28 7.41 -18.86
N GLY A 235 -9.78 6.41 -19.59
CA GLY A 235 -11.07 6.50 -20.28
C GLY A 235 -11.15 7.66 -21.29
N GLY A 236 -10.07 7.96 -22.00
CA GLY A 236 -10.00 9.04 -22.99
C GLY A 236 -9.86 10.44 -22.40
N ARG A 237 -9.57 10.56 -21.10
CA ARG A 237 -9.35 11.84 -20.41
C ARG A 237 -7.97 11.86 -19.76
N THR A 238 -7.33 13.03 -19.76
CA THR A 238 -6.09 13.26 -19.02
C THR A 238 -6.40 13.85 -17.65
N ILE A 239 -5.83 13.27 -16.59
CA ILE A 239 -6.00 13.69 -15.20
C ILE A 239 -4.61 13.90 -14.58
N PRO A 240 -4.29 15.10 -14.06
CA PRO A 240 -5.06 16.33 -14.21
C PRO A 240 -5.10 16.80 -15.67
N SER A 241 -6.13 17.58 -16.03
CA SER A 241 -6.29 18.09 -17.41
C SER A 241 -5.27 19.17 -17.79
N ARG A 242 -4.63 19.79 -16.78
CA ARG A 242 -3.58 20.78 -16.96
C ARG A 242 -2.27 20.23 -16.39
N PRO A 243 -1.15 20.37 -17.10
CA PRO A 243 0.17 20.03 -16.59
C PRO A 243 0.47 20.75 -15.27
N LEU A 244 1.09 20.04 -14.34
CA LEU A 244 1.42 20.55 -13.01
C LEU A 244 2.60 21.54 -13.04
N ASN A 245 3.52 21.40 -14.00
CA ASN A 245 4.72 22.23 -14.17
C ASN A 245 5.51 22.42 -12.87
N LEU A 246 5.79 21.32 -12.20
CA LEU A 246 6.47 21.25 -10.91
C LEU A 246 7.96 21.57 -11.05
N ASP A 247 8.50 22.17 -10.00
CA ASP A 247 9.93 22.46 -9.86
C ASP A 247 10.26 22.43 -8.36
N PHE A 248 10.81 21.30 -7.90
CA PHE A 248 11.07 21.07 -6.49
C PHE A 248 12.25 21.89 -5.97
N GLU A 249 13.19 22.26 -6.84
CA GLU A 249 14.32 23.13 -6.47
C GLU A 249 13.86 24.54 -6.12
N LYS A 250 12.90 25.07 -6.88
CA LYS A 250 12.30 26.40 -6.64
C LYS A 250 11.08 26.38 -5.73
N ASP A 251 10.86 25.28 -5.01
CA ASP A 251 9.71 25.08 -4.11
C ASP A 251 8.32 25.22 -4.78
N ARG A 252 8.25 24.98 -6.09
CA ARG A 252 7.01 25.00 -6.89
C ARG A 252 6.43 23.58 -7.04
N TYR A 253 6.04 22.98 -5.92
CA TYR A 253 5.39 21.66 -5.88
C TYR A 253 4.02 21.65 -5.19
N MET A 254 3.52 22.83 -4.80
CA MET A 254 2.24 22.96 -4.09
C MET A 254 1.04 22.33 -4.82
N PRO A 255 0.92 22.39 -6.16
CA PRO A 255 -0.19 21.71 -6.85
C PRO A 255 -0.19 20.19 -6.61
N ALA A 256 0.97 19.54 -6.61
CA ALA A 256 1.07 18.10 -6.37
C ALA A 256 0.76 17.75 -4.90
N TYR A 257 1.25 18.56 -3.96
CA TYR A 257 0.95 18.40 -2.54
C TYR A 257 -0.54 18.60 -2.23
N LEU A 258 -1.18 19.60 -2.84
CA LEU A 258 -2.63 19.81 -2.74
C LEU A 258 -3.41 18.64 -3.34
N ASN A 259 -3.04 18.17 -4.55
CA ASN A 259 -3.68 17.01 -5.17
C ASN A 259 -3.57 15.75 -4.30
N MET A 260 -2.44 15.55 -3.62
CA MET A 260 -2.30 14.45 -2.65
C MET A 260 -3.32 14.59 -1.53
N LEU A 261 -3.41 15.76 -0.89
CA LEU A 261 -4.36 15.99 0.20
C LEU A 261 -5.82 15.84 -0.26
N GLU A 262 -6.18 16.39 -1.43
CA GLU A 262 -7.53 16.24 -1.96
C GLU A 262 -7.85 14.78 -2.32
N GLY A 263 -6.93 14.08 -2.98
CA GLY A 263 -7.13 12.68 -3.39
C GLY A 263 -7.15 11.68 -2.23
N THR A 264 -6.52 11.99 -1.10
CA THR A 264 -6.66 11.19 0.14
C THR A 264 -7.89 11.58 0.98
N GLY A 265 -8.73 12.51 0.51
CA GLY A 265 -9.91 12.98 1.24
C GLY A 265 -9.60 13.94 2.40
N MET A 266 -8.36 14.45 2.48
CA MET A 266 -7.86 15.28 3.59
C MET A 266 -7.87 16.78 3.28
N GLY A 267 -7.92 17.16 2.00
CA GLY A 267 -7.89 18.57 1.59
C GLY A 267 -9.10 19.38 2.07
N ARG A 268 -10.18 18.71 2.50
CA ARG A 268 -11.44 19.34 2.96
C ARG A 268 -11.97 18.78 4.28
N SER A 269 -11.26 17.84 4.90
CA SER A 269 -11.68 17.24 6.17
C SER A 269 -10.92 17.86 7.35
N VAL A 270 -11.40 17.61 8.57
CA VAL A 270 -10.69 17.98 9.81
C VAL A 270 -9.49 17.04 10.06
N GLY A 271 -9.43 15.91 9.34
CA GLY A 271 -8.37 14.91 9.43
C GLY A 271 -7.14 15.22 8.56
N ASN A 272 -6.04 14.51 8.80
CA ASN A 272 -4.79 14.63 8.05
C ASN A 272 -4.01 13.29 8.05
N ASN A 273 -2.99 13.17 7.19
CA ASN A 273 -2.07 12.01 7.12
C ASN A 273 -0.72 12.27 7.80
N GLY A 274 -0.59 13.39 8.51
CA GLY A 274 0.65 13.82 9.15
C GLY A 274 1.81 14.15 8.21
N ILE A 275 1.65 14.08 6.88
CA ILE A 275 2.67 14.47 5.91
C ILE A 275 2.69 15.99 5.83
N THR A 276 3.80 16.61 6.26
CA THR A 276 3.98 18.06 6.13
C THR A 276 4.50 18.43 4.75
N ARG A 277 4.49 19.73 4.44
CA ARG A 277 5.10 20.28 3.21
C ARG A 277 6.56 19.86 3.07
N GLU A 278 7.33 19.90 4.15
CA GLU A 278 8.75 19.56 4.20
C GLU A 278 8.94 18.05 3.97
N MET A 279 8.11 17.22 4.59
CA MET A 279 8.13 15.77 4.37
C MET A 279 7.83 15.42 2.92
N TYR A 280 6.82 16.06 2.32
CA TYR A 280 6.47 15.86 0.91
C TYR A 280 7.66 16.12 -0.03
N LYS A 281 8.42 17.20 0.21
CA LYS A 281 9.63 17.52 -0.55
C LYS A 281 10.76 16.51 -0.30
N ASN A 282 10.89 16.01 0.93
CA ASN A 282 12.10 15.32 1.40
C ASN A 282 11.96 13.79 1.58
N GLY A 283 10.95 13.15 0.98
CA GLY A 283 10.82 11.69 1.02
C GLY A 283 9.40 11.14 1.15
N SER A 284 8.37 11.98 1.05
CA SER A 284 6.96 11.56 1.06
C SER A 284 6.20 12.10 -0.15
N ALA A 285 6.81 12.05 -1.34
CA ALA A 285 6.22 12.55 -2.58
C ALA A 285 5.26 11.51 -3.20
N PHE A 286 3.99 11.59 -2.81
CA PHE A 286 2.90 10.81 -3.39
C PHE A 286 2.12 11.64 -4.42
N PHE A 287 1.84 11.05 -5.59
CA PHE A 287 1.02 11.63 -6.63
C PHE A 287 -0.32 10.89 -6.66
N VAL A 288 -1.38 11.57 -6.24
CA VAL A 288 -2.70 10.97 -6.11
C VAL A 288 -3.61 11.49 -7.21
N PHE A 289 -4.26 10.57 -7.91
CA PHE A 289 -5.21 10.84 -8.98
C PHE A 289 -6.57 10.28 -8.60
N GLU A 290 -7.50 11.18 -8.28
CA GLU A 290 -8.91 10.83 -8.09
C GLU A 290 -9.59 10.81 -9.46
N ILE A 291 -10.16 9.66 -9.82
CA ILE A 291 -10.84 9.41 -11.09
C ILE A 291 -12.36 9.38 -10.89
N SER A 292 -12.81 8.89 -9.73
CA SER A 292 -14.23 8.91 -9.40
C SER A 292 -14.74 10.36 -9.35
N PRO A 293 -15.91 10.66 -9.94
CA PRO A 293 -16.49 12.00 -9.87
C PRO A 293 -17.06 12.34 -8.49
N ARG A 294 -17.03 11.41 -7.52
CA ARG A 294 -17.62 11.58 -6.19
C ARG A 294 -16.56 11.99 -5.17
N LEU A 295 -17.00 12.78 -4.19
CA LEU A 295 -16.16 13.24 -3.07
C LEU A 295 -16.14 12.27 -1.89
N ASP A 296 -16.96 11.21 -1.93
CA ASP A 296 -17.15 10.26 -0.85
C ASP A 296 -16.63 8.88 -1.25
N SER A 297 -15.60 8.41 -0.56
CA SER A 297 -14.96 7.10 -0.78
C SER A 297 -15.80 5.91 -0.32
N GLU A 298 -16.84 6.12 0.50
CA GLU A 298 -17.63 5.02 1.08
C GLU A 298 -18.73 4.50 0.14
N THR A 299 -18.94 5.14 -1.01
CA THR A 299 -19.99 4.75 -1.96
C THR A 299 -19.46 3.83 -3.07
N PHE A 300 -20.22 2.77 -3.37
CA PHE A 300 -19.93 1.86 -4.47
C PHE A 300 -20.29 2.54 -5.82
N ASP A 301 -19.34 2.58 -6.74
CA ASP A 301 -19.47 3.07 -8.11
C ASP A 301 -19.60 1.89 -9.09
N LEU A 302 -20.18 2.19 -10.26
CA LEU A 302 -20.22 1.23 -11.35
C LEU A 302 -18.81 1.05 -11.92
N ILE A 303 -18.35 -0.20 -12.00
CA ILE A 303 -17.10 -0.57 -12.67
C ILE A 303 -17.22 -0.18 -14.15
N LYS A 304 -16.30 0.69 -14.59
CA LYS A 304 -16.20 1.11 -15.99
C LYS A 304 -15.04 0.38 -16.64
N LEU A 305 -15.29 -0.22 -17.80
CA LEU A 305 -14.22 -0.83 -18.58
C LEU A 305 -13.39 0.24 -19.28
N GLY A 306 -12.09 0.02 -19.34
CA GLY A 306 -11.19 0.90 -20.06
C GLY A 306 -9.73 0.67 -19.71
N THR A 307 -8.88 1.47 -20.32
CA THR A 307 -7.45 1.43 -20.11
C THR A 307 -6.98 2.69 -19.40
N THR A 308 -6.04 2.51 -18.49
CA THR A 308 -5.34 3.61 -17.84
C THR A 308 -3.85 3.52 -18.13
N SER A 309 -3.28 4.61 -18.65
CA SER A 309 -1.83 4.76 -18.81
C SER A 309 -1.26 5.86 -17.93
N PHE A 310 -0.01 5.65 -17.53
CA PHE A 310 0.69 6.49 -16.57
C PHE A 310 1.85 7.22 -17.21
N ASN A 311 2.00 8.50 -16.89
CA ASN A 311 3.03 9.34 -17.46
C ASN A 311 3.63 10.26 -16.40
N ILE A 312 4.95 10.19 -16.23
CA ILE A 312 5.74 11.14 -15.46
C ILE A 312 6.78 11.75 -16.39
N LYS A 313 6.98 13.06 -16.28
CA LYS A 313 8.07 13.80 -16.90
C LYS A 313 8.95 14.38 -15.81
N PHE A 314 10.26 14.39 -16.02
CA PHE A 314 11.26 14.86 -15.06
C PHE A 314 11.95 16.14 -15.58
N ASN A 315 12.35 17.03 -14.67
CA ASN A 315 13.20 18.18 -14.99
C ASN A 315 14.67 17.76 -15.14
N LYS A 316 15.07 16.66 -14.50
CA LYS A 316 16.41 16.06 -14.59
C LYS A 316 16.32 14.62 -15.03
N ALA A 317 17.43 14.13 -15.59
CA ALA A 317 17.55 12.73 -15.95
C ALA A 317 17.41 11.84 -14.71
N VAL A 318 16.74 10.68 -14.87
CA VAL A 318 16.66 9.64 -13.84
C VAL A 318 18.08 9.23 -13.41
N PRO A 319 18.36 9.10 -12.10
CA PRO A 319 19.70 8.75 -11.58
C PRO A 319 20.26 7.44 -12.14
N GLU A 320 21.58 7.26 -12.04
CA GLU A 320 22.29 6.05 -12.51
C GLU A 320 21.81 4.74 -11.88
N SER A 321 21.27 4.79 -10.66
CA SER A 321 20.65 3.63 -10.01
C SER A 321 19.33 3.20 -10.66
N GLY A 322 18.70 4.07 -11.46
CA GLY A 322 17.32 3.90 -11.90
C GLY A 322 16.32 4.02 -10.75
N LEU A 323 15.04 3.95 -11.07
CA LEU A 323 13.97 4.00 -10.09
C LEU A 323 12.85 3.03 -10.43
N TYR A 324 12.05 2.68 -9.43
CA TYR A 324 10.78 2.01 -9.63
C TYR A 324 9.64 2.97 -9.36
N CYS A 325 8.67 3.01 -10.27
CA CYS A 325 7.35 3.56 -10.00
C CYS A 325 6.48 2.45 -9.42
N ILE A 326 5.82 2.74 -8.31
CA ILE A 326 4.85 1.86 -7.65
C ILE A 326 3.48 2.52 -7.75
N LEU A 327 2.50 1.72 -8.12
CA LEU A 327 1.11 2.10 -8.27
C LEU A 327 0.28 1.31 -7.27
N HIS A 328 -0.50 2.05 -6.49
CA HIS A 328 -1.58 1.54 -5.66
C HIS A 328 -2.89 1.99 -6.31
N CYS A 329 -3.65 1.03 -6.81
CA CYS A 329 -4.85 1.27 -7.62
C CYS A 329 -6.07 0.70 -6.90
N GLU A 330 -7.07 1.54 -6.72
CA GLU A 330 -8.27 1.22 -5.96
C GLU A 330 -9.47 1.02 -6.89
N TYR A 331 -10.17 -0.08 -6.70
CA TYR A 331 -11.36 -0.45 -7.46
C TYR A 331 -12.47 -0.90 -6.54
N ASP A 332 -13.70 -0.79 -7.01
CA ASP A 332 -14.81 -1.54 -6.46
C ASP A 332 -14.84 -2.96 -7.00
N SER A 333 -15.16 -3.90 -6.13
CA SER A 333 -15.47 -5.28 -6.51
C SER A 333 -16.51 -5.87 -5.58
N VAL A 334 -17.04 -7.01 -6.00
CA VAL A 334 -17.91 -7.82 -5.17
C VAL A 334 -17.34 -9.22 -5.04
N LEU A 335 -17.35 -9.74 -3.82
CA LEU A 335 -17.29 -11.17 -3.55
C LEU A 335 -18.71 -11.63 -3.23
N THR A 336 -19.17 -12.70 -3.88
CA THR A 336 -20.44 -13.35 -3.50
C THR A 336 -20.19 -14.74 -2.97
N ILE A 337 -21.05 -15.22 -2.07
CA ILE A 337 -21.04 -16.60 -1.59
C ILE A 337 -22.45 -17.16 -1.76
N ASP A 338 -22.58 -18.31 -2.43
CA ASP A 338 -23.87 -18.93 -2.69
C ASP A 338 -24.42 -19.76 -1.52
N ASP A 339 -25.63 -20.30 -1.68
CA ASP A 339 -26.28 -21.15 -0.69
C ASP A 339 -25.52 -22.46 -0.40
N ASN A 340 -24.67 -22.92 -1.31
CA ASN A 340 -23.75 -24.05 -1.12
C ASN A 340 -22.40 -23.63 -0.53
N ARG A 341 -22.27 -22.38 -0.08
CA ARG A 341 -21.03 -21.79 0.46
C ARG A 341 -19.90 -21.70 -0.57
N VAL A 342 -20.21 -21.70 -1.86
CA VAL A 342 -19.18 -21.52 -2.89
C VAL A 342 -18.96 -20.02 -3.09
N PRO A 343 -17.72 -19.51 -2.91
CA PRO A 343 -17.41 -18.14 -3.23
C PRO A 343 -17.28 -17.92 -4.74
N HIS A 344 -17.73 -16.77 -5.21
CA HIS A 344 -17.59 -16.29 -6.58
C HIS A 344 -16.99 -14.89 -6.57
N VAL A 345 -15.85 -14.74 -7.23
CA VAL A 345 -15.11 -13.48 -7.36
C VAL A 345 -15.34 -12.92 -8.75
N ASP A 346 -15.57 -11.61 -8.86
CA ASP A 346 -15.65 -10.95 -10.16
C ASP A 346 -14.32 -11.09 -10.92
N ALA A 347 -14.37 -11.75 -12.08
CA ALA A 347 -13.21 -12.01 -12.94
C ALA A 347 -12.72 -10.77 -13.73
N LEU A 348 -13.20 -9.57 -13.39
CA LEU A 348 -12.96 -8.34 -14.15
C LEU A 348 -11.64 -7.63 -13.79
N MET A 349 -10.82 -8.20 -12.90
CA MET A 349 -9.53 -7.62 -12.48
C MET A 349 -8.36 -8.58 -12.63
#